data_AF-A0A533B341-F1
#
_entry.id   AF-A0A533B341-F1
#
_cell.length_a   1.000
_cell.length_b   1.000
_cell.length_c   1.000
_cell.angle_alpha   90.00
_cell.angle_beta   90.00
_cell.angle_gamma   90.00
#
_symmetry.space_group_name_H-M   'P 1'
#
loop_
_entity.id
_entity.type
_entity.pdbx_description
1 polymer ?
#
loop_
_entity_poly.entity_id
_entity_poly.type
_entity_poly.pdbx_seq_one_letter_code
_entity_poly.pdbx_strand_id
1 'polypeptide(L)'
;MAWQGQLLDALSYTTLHLRGTATGRATFSLADHETDRREDNVPVITVTGPFDLHVSLREAGRRLDLRRLSALVVRADGGDAQLALEECTLIRETDAARSSPGVGFWVWDYRAAITDPHAMIKACQNAGCSRLLIQIPAISEDETLWASYATLFPFAKARHIDAFALDGYPEAIQEPEVLAAKVKRLLALVHWDAIAGVQVDIEPYLVPGFFADESGPRRYLETIDHLKEAIAGRTRLSVVMPFWFTATTVQGRPIAYSVIDRVDEVAIMSYRTEIDEIQAIADDTLRYGTLAQVPVWLAVETTPLPVERHVVLRREGRPEFADAYVDDDRHRLVMEPPPRSVDTPRRLVWFRVHHRVTVRPERVTFAGRSRTEVRAMVKTLAQETRNRSLAGVLIHDLKGFLALQE
;
A
#
# COMPACT_ATOMS: atom_id res chain seq x y z
N MET A 1 7.49 -23.05 27.29
CA MET A 1 6.02 -23.15 27.44
C MET A 1 5.41 -22.20 26.42
N ALA A 2 4.94 -22.71 25.28
CA ALA A 2 4.24 -21.89 24.30
C ALA A 2 2.81 -21.70 24.81
N TRP A 3 2.47 -20.49 25.25
CA TRP A 3 1.09 -20.12 25.50
C TRP A 3 0.36 -20.19 24.15
N GLN A 4 -0.67 -21.05 24.02
CA GLN A 4 -1.68 -20.91 22.96
C GLN A 4 -2.57 -19.70 23.32
N GLY A 5 -1.97 -18.51 23.27
CA GLY A 5 -2.62 -17.24 23.56
C GLY A 5 -3.41 -16.77 22.34
N GLN A 6 -4.54 -16.11 22.61
CA GLN A 6 -5.24 -15.30 21.63
C GLN A 6 -4.26 -14.31 20.98
N LEU A 7 -4.27 -14.21 19.65
CA LEU A 7 -3.40 -13.26 18.93
C LEU A 7 -3.65 -11.84 19.43
N LEU A 8 -2.57 -11.12 19.73
CA LEU A 8 -2.60 -9.74 20.18
C LEU A 8 -2.33 -8.80 18.99
N ASP A 9 -3.25 -7.86 18.77
CA ASP A 9 -3.02 -6.75 17.85
C ASP A 9 -2.21 -5.66 18.54
N ALA A 10 -0.89 -5.70 18.34
CA ALA A 10 0.08 -4.74 18.86
C ALA A 10 0.39 -3.60 17.87
N LEU A 11 -0.17 -3.60 16.65
CA LEU A 11 0.15 -2.59 15.62
C LEU A 11 -0.30 -1.16 16.00
N SER A 12 -1.22 -1.06 16.95
CA SER A 12 -1.77 0.21 17.46
C SER A 12 -0.86 0.93 18.46
N TYR A 13 0.27 0.30 18.81
CA TYR A 13 1.19 0.73 19.84
C TYR A 13 2.55 1.02 19.20
N THR A 14 3.28 1.95 19.80
CA THR A 14 4.59 2.39 19.29
C THR A 14 5.73 1.86 20.15
N THR A 15 5.44 1.52 21.40
CA THR A 15 6.45 1.23 22.41
C THR A 15 6.03 0.05 23.28
N LEU A 16 6.96 -0.87 23.54
CA LEU A 16 6.86 -1.89 24.58
C LEU A 16 7.65 -1.41 25.80
N HIS A 17 6.98 -1.28 26.93
CA HIS A 17 7.58 -0.92 28.21
C HIS A 17 7.79 -2.17 29.06
N LEU A 18 9.03 -2.37 29.52
CA LEU A 18 9.45 -3.51 30.33
C LEU A 18 10.17 -3.01 31.58
N ARG A 19 9.72 -3.43 32.76
CA ARG A 19 10.35 -3.11 34.04
C ARG A 19 10.53 -4.36 34.90
N GLY A 20 11.69 -4.50 35.55
CA GLY A 20 11.98 -5.64 36.39
C GLY A 20 13.46 -5.80 36.74
N THR A 21 13.85 -7.03 37.08
CA THR A 21 15.24 -7.39 37.43
C THR A 21 15.64 -8.73 36.82
N ALA A 22 16.90 -8.87 36.42
CA ALA A 22 17.48 -10.12 35.91
C ALA A 22 18.82 -10.44 36.60
N THR A 23 18.98 -11.66 37.14
CA THR A 23 20.23 -12.09 37.81
C THR A 23 21.34 -12.50 36.84
N GLY A 24 20.99 -12.74 35.57
CA GLY A 24 21.90 -13.04 34.46
C GLY A 24 21.56 -12.19 33.24
N ARG A 25 22.18 -12.50 32.10
CA ARG A 25 21.87 -11.82 30.84
C ARG A 25 20.63 -12.46 30.21
N ALA A 26 19.57 -11.69 30.00
CA ALA A 26 18.32 -12.16 29.40
C ALA A 26 17.97 -11.33 28.17
N THR A 27 17.59 -11.99 27.07
CA THR A 27 17.15 -11.34 25.84
C THR A 27 15.65 -11.52 25.69
N PHE A 28 14.93 -10.40 25.58
CA PHE A 28 13.53 -10.36 25.19
C PHE A 28 13.44 -10.32 23.66
N SER A 29 12.54 -11.14 23.13
CA SER A 29 12.22 -11.22 21.70
C SER A 29 10.71 -11.23 21.50
N LEU A 30 10.26 -10.83 20.32
CA LEU A 30 8.86 -10.89 19.92
C LEU A 30 8.66 -11.97 18.85
N ALA A 31 7.49 -12.61 18.90
CA ALA A 31 7.04 -13.60 17.94
C ALA A 31 5.62 -13.25 17.46
N ASP A 32 5.39 -13.33 16.16
CA ASP A 32 4.05 -13.30 15.55
C ASP A 32 3.56 -14.73 15.20
N HIS A 33 2.38 -14.83 14.60
CA HIS A 33 1.79 -16.09 14.14
C HIS A 33 2.63 -16.87 13.11
N GLU A 34 3.48 -16.20 12.33
CA GLU A 34 4.31 -16.80 11.28
C GLU A 34 5.71 -17.23 11.79
N THR A 35 5.99 -17.01 13.08
CA THR A 35 7.30 -17.30 13.71
C THR A 35 7.71 -18.76 13.54
N ASP A 36 6.80 -19.71 13.73
CA ASP A 36 7.10 -21.14 13.58
C ASP A 36 7.56 -21.49 12.16
N ARG A 37 7.00 -20.80 11.15
CA ARG A 37 7.41 -20.98 9.75
C ARG A 37 8.78 -20.36 9.46
N ARG A 38 9.14 -19.27 10.16
CA ARG A 38 10.44 -18.59 10.01
C ARG A 38 11.55 -19.19 10.87
N GLU A 39 11.18 -19.99 11.88
CA GLU A 39 12.07 -20.49 12.94
C GLU A 39 12.90 -19.38 13.61
N ASP A 40 12.34 -18.16 13.68
CA ASP A 40 13.05 -16.94 14.09
C ASP A 40 12.17 -16.04 14.96
N ASN A 41 12.67 -15.75 16.18
CA ASN A 41 12.11 -14.74 17.07
C ASN A 41 12.88 -13.44 16.89
N VAL A 42 12.20 -12.30 16.93
CA VAL A 42 12.86 -11.01 16.71
C VAL A 42 13.35 -10.44 18.03
N PRO A 43 14.67 -10.44 18.32
CA PRO A 43 15.18 -9.85 19.54
C PRO A 43 14.91 -8.35 19.56
N VAL A 44 14.41 -7.86 20.69
CA VAL A 44 14.08 -6.45 20.88
C VAL A 44 15.01 -5.76 21.87
N ILE A 45 15.43 -6.46 22.92
CA ILE A 45 16.36 -5.90 23.93
C ILE A 45 17.03 -7.01 24.75
N THR A 46 18.26 -6.76 25.21
CA THR A 46 18.97 -7.60 26.17
C THR A 46 19.16 -6.84 27.47
N VAL A 47 18.89 -7.48 28.61
CA VAL A 47 18.94 -6.87 29.95
C VAL A 47 19.80 -7.67 30.91
N THR A 48 20.26 -7.01 31.97
CA THR A 48 20.90 -7.60 33.15
C THR A 48 20.75 -6.65 34.33
N GLY A 49 20.63 -7.17 35.54
CA GLY A 49 20.33 -6.35 36.73
C GLY A 49 18.91 -5.74 36.68
N PRO A 50 18.66 -4.68 37.45
CA PRO A 50 17.43 -3.89 37.36
C PRO A 50 17.31 -3.18 36.01
N PHE A 51 16.10 -3.15 35.44
CA PHE A 51 15.80 -2.50 34.18
C PHE A 51 14.42 -1.82 34.18
N ASP A 52 14.33 -0.72 33.45
CA ASP A 52 13.10 0.02 33.13
C ASP A 52 13.28 0.61 31.72
N LEU A 53 12.68 -0.01 30.72
CA LEU A 53 13.04 0.18 29.31
C LEU A 53 11.80 0.42 28.44
N HIS A 54 11.89 1.43 27.58
CA HIS A 54 10.92 1.74 26.54
C HIS A 54 11.50 1.35 25.19
N VAL A 55 11.02 0.23 24.63
CA VAL A 55 11.53 -0.34 23.38
C VAL A 55 10.59 0.01 22.24
N SER A 56 11.09 0.69 21.21
CA SER A 56 10.29 0.99 20.02
C SER A 56 9.90 -0.30 19.28
N LEU A 57 8.63 -0.40 18.91
CA LEU A 57 8.11 -1.51 18.12
C LEU A 57 8.40 -1.39 16.62
N ARG A 58 9.00 -0.28 16.15
CA ARG A 58 9.27 -0.05 14.73
C ARG A 58 10.13 -1.15 14.12
N GLU A 59 11.29 -1.43 14.70
CA GLU A 59 12.22 -2.41 14.14
C GLU A 59 11.66 -3.83 14.22
N ALA A 60 10.85 -4.13 15.24
CA ALA A 60 10.10 -5.38 15.30
C ALA A 60 9.03 -5.45 14.20
N GLY A 61 8.30 -4.37 13.95
CA GLY A 61 7.28 -4.27 12.89
C GLY A 61 7.84 -4.43 11.48
N ARG A 62 9.12 -4.13 11.27
CA ARG A 62 9.86 -4.42 10.02
C ARG A 62 10.16 -5.90 9.80
N ARG A 63 9.94 -6.75 10.80
CA ARG A 63 10.22 -8.20 10.74
C ARG A 63 9.00 -9.06 11.07
N LEU A 64 8.01 -8.50 11.77
CA LEU A 64 6.82 -9.20 12.25
C LEU A 64 5.53 -8.55 11.72
N ASP A 65 4.45 -9.33 11.62
CA ASP A 65 3.09 -8.81 11.56
C ASP A 65 2.55 -8.54 12.97
N LEU A 66 2.69 -7.29 13.43
CA LEU A 66 2.26 -6.89 14.77
C LEU A 66 0.74 -6.98 15.00
N ARG A 67 -0.08 -7.19 13.97
CA ARG A 67 -1.52 -7.48 14.15
C ARG A 67 -1.76 -8.87 14.74
N ARG A 68 -0.75 -9.73 14.66
CA ARG A 68 -0.82 -11.15 15.00
C ARG A 68 0.31 -11.55 15.94
N LEU A 69 0.64 -10.68 16.90
CA LEU A 69 1.66 -11.00 17.90
C LEU A 69 1.17 -12.19 18.75
N SER A 70 2.03 -13.20 18.90
CA SER A 70 1.67 -14.47 19.55
C SER A 70 2.41 -14.69 20.87
N ALA A 71 3.64 -14.17 21.01
CA ALA A 71 4.42 -14.32 22.23
C ALA A 71 5.46 -13.21 22.47
N LEU A 72 5.73 -12.98 23.76
CA LEU A 72 6.98 -12.40 24.26
C LEU A 72 7.88 -13.56 24.67
N VAL A 73 9.02 -13.70 24.01
CA VAL A 73 9.98 -14.80 24.24
C VAL A 73 11.14 -14.27 25.05
N VAL A 74 11.51 -14.99 26.12
CA VAL A 74 12.66 -14.67 26.96
C VAL A 74 13.68 -15.78 26.85
N ARG A 75 14.93 -15.43 26.56
CA ARG A 75 16.05 -16.37 26.53
C ARG A 75 17.15 -15.91 27.47
N ALA A 76 17.64 -16.81 28.33
CA ALA A 76 18.85 -16.58 29.09
C ALA A 76 20.08 -16.80 28.20
N ASP A 77 21.00 -15.86 28.17
CA ASP A 77 22.23 -15.96 27.38
C ASP A 77 23.39 -16.37 28.31
N GLY A 78 23.95 -17.55 28.07
CA GLY A 78 25.19 -18.00 28.73
C GLY A 78 25.02 -18.66 30.11
N GLY A 79 23.82 -19.12 30.48
CA GLY A 79 23.58 -19.90 31.70
C GLY A 79 22.17 -19.71 32.28
N ASP A 80 21.96 -20.18 33.51
CA ASP A 80 20.71 -19.95 34.24
C ASP A 80 20.57 -18.46 34.60
N ALA A 81 19.41 -17.87 34.30
CA ALA A 81 19.05 -16.52 34.71
C ALA A 81 17.67 -16.56 35.39
N GLN A 82 17.53 -15.83 36.50
CA GLN A 82 16.23 -15.53 37.09
C GLN A 82 15.77 -14.17 36.61
N LEU A 83 14.53 -14.10 36.14
CA LEU A 83 13.88 -12.88 35.70
C LEU A 83 12.65 -12.64 36.59
N ALA A 84 12.58 -11.46 37.20
CA ALA A 84 11.38 -10.94 37.82
C ALA A 84 10.87 -9.76 36.99
N LEU A 85 9.73 -9.92 36.34
CA LEU A 85 9.10 -8.87 35.53
C LEU A 85 8.01 -8.20 36.37
N GLU A 86 8.19 -6.92 36.66
CA GLU A 86 7.25 -6.10 37.41
C GLU A 86 6.18 -5.49 36.51
N GLU A 87 6.57 -5.11 35.28
CA GLU A 87 5.70 -4.45 34.32
C GLU A 87 6.02 -4.86 32.89
N CYS A 88 4.98 -5.05 32.09
CA CYS A 88 5.04 -5.33 30.66
C CYS A 88 3.82 -4.72 29.99
N THR A 89 3.98 -3.53 29.39
CA THR A 89 2.85 -2.78 28.84
C THR A 89 3.14 -2.31 27.42
N LEU A 90 2.09 -2.28 26.59
CA LEU A 90 2.14 -1.67 25.27
C LEU A 90 1.65 -0.23 25.37
N ILE A 91 2.47 0.71 24.94
CA ILE A 91 2.21 2.14 25.02
C ILE A 91 1.95 2.66 23.62
N ARG A 92 0.85 3.41 23.50
CA ARG A 92 0.56 4.25 22.35
C ARG A 92 1.00 5.67 22.69
N GLU A 93 1.97 6.21 21.96
CA GLU A 93 2.31 7.63 22.10
C GLU A 93 1.11 8.52 21.79
N THR A 94 0.85 9.51 22.65
CA THR A 94 -0.19 10.54 22.47
C THR A 94 0.33 11.77 21.69
N ASP A 95 -0.60 12.62 21.26
CA ASP A 95 -0.55 13.44 20.04
C ASP A 95 0.57 14.47 19.91
N ALA A 96 1.46 14.26 18.93
CA ALA A 96 2.17 15.34 18.25
C ALA A 96 1.24 16.05 17.25
N ALA A 97 1.49 17.34 17.00
CA ALA A 97 0.69 18.14 16.08
C ALA A 97 0.69 17.51 14.67
N ARG A 98 -0.52 17.28 14.13
CA ARG A 98 -0.71 16.82 12.75
C ARG A 98 -0.54 17.97 11.77
N SER A 99 0.12 17.72 10.64
CA SER A 99 -0.04 18.57 9.47
C SER A 99 -1.47 18.45 8.94
N SER A 100 -2.04 19.56 8.44
CA SER A 100 -3.34 19.51 7.79
C SER A 100 -3.29 18.60 6.56
N PRO A 101 -4.19 17.60 6.43
CA PRO A 101 -4.19 16.72 5.28
C PRO A 101 -4.41 17.51 3.98
N GLY A 102 -3.62 17.21 2.95
CA GLY A 102 -3.71 17.85 1.65
C GLY A 102 -4.76 17.22 0.74
N VAL A 103 -5.00 17.88 -0.40
CA VAL A 103 -5.76 17.32 -1.53
C VAL A 103 -4.84 17.30 -2.74
N GLY A 104 -4.81 16.18 -3.47
CA GLY A 104 -4.05 16.07 -4.70
C GLY A 104 -4.82 15.43 -5.84
N PHE A 105 -4.29 15.58 -7.05
CA PHE A 105 -4.86 14.99 -8.26
C PHE A 105 -3.81 14.26 -9.08
N TRP A 106 -4.19 13.11 -9.63
CA TRP A 106 -3.50 12.53 -10.79
C TRP A 106 -3.87 13.25 -12.08
N VAL A 107 -2.86 13.49 -12.91
CA VAL A 107 -2.96 14.12 -14.23
C VAL A 107 -2.37 13.16 -15.25
N TRP A 108 -3.22 12.32 -15.81
CA TRP A 108 -2.82 11.25 -16.73
C TRP A 108 -2.46 11.76 -18.14
N ASP A 109 -2.94 12.94 -18.53
CA ASP A 109 -2.61 13.53 -19.84
C ASP A 109 -1.51 14.59 -19.71
N TYR A 110 -0.26 14.15 -19.76
CA TYR A 110 0.89 15.05 -19.67
C TYR A 110 0.98 16.02 -20.86
N ARG A 111 0.43 15.66 -22.03
CA ARG A 111 0.45 16.55 -23.21
C ARG A 111 -0.50 17.72 -23.00
N ALA A 112 -1.68 17.47 -22.45
CA ALA A 112 -2.59 18.54 -22.03
C ALA A 112 -1.95 19.43 -20.94
N ALA A 113 -1.26 18.83 -19.96
CA ALA A 113 -0.56 19.58 -18.92
C ALA A 113 0.56 20.48 -19.47
N ILE A 114 1.31 20.02 -20.48
CA ILE A 114 2.32 20.82 -21.19
C ILE A 114 1.67 21.94 -22.02
N THR A 115 0.56 21.64 -22.69
CA THR A 115 -0.10 22.58 -23.60
C THR A 115 -0.74 23.76 -22.86
N ASP A 116 -1.39 23.50 -21.72
CA ASP A 116 -2.00 24.53 -20.88
C ASP A 116 -1.74 24.30 -19.39
N PRO A 117 -0.51 24.56 -18.92
CA PRO A 117 -0.15 24.38 -17.51
C PRO A 117 -0.91 25.35 -16.61
N HIS A 118 -1.32 26.51 -17.13
CA HIS A 118 -2.10 27.50 -16.39
C HIS A 118 -3.49 26.97 -16.04
N ALA A 119 -4.19 26.33 -16.97
CA ALA A 119 -5.49 25.72 -16.70
C ALA A 119 -5.39 24.59 -15.66
N MET A 120 -4.39 23.71 -15.78
CA MET A 120 -4.15 22.63 -14.81
C MET A 120 -3.96 23.18 -13.39
N ILE A 121 -3.07 24.17 -13.23
CA ILE A 121 -2.80 24.82 -11.95
C ILE A 121 -4.06 25.51 -11.40
N LYS A 122 -4.77 26.27 -12.24
CA LYS A 122 -5.99 26.98 -11.82
C LYS A 122 -7.06 25.99 -11.36
N ALA A 123 -7.18 24.85 -12.02
CA ALA A 123 -8.10 23.78 -11.61
C ALA A 123 -7.73 23.21 -10.23
N CYS A 124 -6.44 22.92 -9.99
CA CYS A 124 -5.96 22.49 -8.67
C CYS A 124 -6.24 23.56 -7.59
N GLN A 125 -5.92 24.83 -7.82
CA GLN A 125 -6.16 25.92 -6.87
C GLN A 125 -7.64 26.10 -6.55
N ASN A 126 -8.51 26.08 -7.57
CA ASN A 126 -9.96 26.19 -7.40
C ASN A 126 -10.54 25.00 -6.63
N ALA A 127 -9.88 23.85 -6.65
CA ALA A 127 -10.25 22.68 -5.86
C ALA A 127 -9.61 22.65 -4.46
N GLY A 128 -8.81 23.66 -4.08
CA GLY A 128 -8.06 23.67 -2.83
C GLY A 128 -6.96 22.61 -2.78
N CYS A 129 -6.49 22.15 -3.95
CA CYS A 129 -5.45 21.14 -4.06
C CYS A 129 -4.07 21.75 -3.78
N SER A 130 -3.22 20.96 -3.13
CA SER A 130 -1.83 21.28 -2.80
C SER A 130 -0.84 20.37 -3.53
N ARG A 131 -1.33 19.40 -4.31
CA ARG A 131 -0.48 18.39 -4.98
C ARG A 131 -0.99 17.99 -6.36
N LEU A 132 -0.07 17.92 -7.32
CA LEU A 132 -0.31 17.39 -8.65
C LEU A 132 0.66 16.26 -8.95
N LEU A 133 0.16 15.19 -9.56
CA LEU A 133 0.94 14.01 -9.91
C LEU A 133 0.78 13.76 -11.41
N ILE A 134 1.79 14.11 -12.18
CA ILE A 134 1.68 14.31 -13.64
C ILE A 134 2.39 13.17 -14.37
N GLN A 135 1.68 12.49 -15.28
CA GLN A 135 2.21 11.34 -16.00
C GLN A 135 3.57 11.65 -16.67
N ILE A 136 4.55 10.76 -16.54
CA ILE A 136 5.85 10.91 -17.20
C ILE A 136 5.70 10.60 -18.69
N PRO A 137 6.23 11.45 -19.60
CA PRO A 137 6.22 11.20 -21.03
C PRO A 137 6.79 9.83 -21.40
N ALA A 138 6.38 9.26 -22.53
CA ALA A 138 6.99 8.03 -23.01
C ALA A 138 8.50 8.22 -23.25
N ILE A 139 9.30 7.18 -23.03
CA ILE A 139 10.76 7.28 -23.19
C ILE A 139 11.16 7.62 -24.63
N SER A 140 10.33 7.24 -25.60
CA SER A 140 10.48 7.53 -27.03
C SER A 140 10.18 8.98 -27.43
N GLU A 141 9.64 9.81 -26.53
CA GLU A 141 9.39 11.22 -26.83
C GLU A 141 10.69 12.01 -26.99
N ASP A 142 10.63 13.04 -27.83
CA ASP A 142 11.78 13.89 -28.14
C ASP A 142 12.22 14.78 -26.97
N GLU A 143 13.43 15.33 -27.09
CA GLU A 143 14.02 16.19 -26.04
C GLU A 143 13.24 17.48 -25.79
N THR A 144 12.54 18.02 -26.80
CA THR A 144 11.76 19.25 -26.66
C THR A 144 10.55 19.01 -25.75
N LEU A 145 9.90 17.86 -25.92
CA LEU A 145 8.77 17.48 -25.08
C LEU A 145 9.21 17.20 -23.64
N TRP A 146 10.33 16.50 -23.46
CA TRP A 146 10.89 16.25 -22.12
C TRP A 146 11.32 17.53 -21.41
N ALA A 147 11.95 18.47 -22.12
CA ALA A 147 12.26 19.78 -21.60
C ALA A 147 10.98 20.55 -21.20
N SER A 148 9.94 20.51 -22.03
CA SER A 148 8.66 21.16 -21.74
C SER A 148 7.99 20.56 -20.50
N TYR A 149 7.97 19.23 -20.39
CA TYR A 149 7.48 18.52 -19.19
C TYR A 149 8.26 18.91 -17.93
N ALA A 150 9.59 18.99 -18.01
CA ALA A 150 10.44 19.40 -16.89
C ALA A 150 10.12 20.82 -16.36
N THR A 151 9.59 21.71 -17.21
CA THR A 151 9.19 23.07 -16.76
C THR A 151 7.93 23.08 -15.88
N LEU A 152 7.11 22.03 -15.88
CA LEU A 152 5.88 21.95 -15.08
C LEU A 152 6.18 21.99 -13.57
N PHE A 153 7.31 21.39 -13.16
CA PHE A 153 7.71 21.27 -11.75
C PHE A 153 8.03 22.63 -11.11
N PRO A 154 8.99 23.44 -11.61
CA PRO A 154 9.21 24.78 -11.07
C PRO A 154 7.97 25.69 -11.23
N PHE A 155 7.18 25.50 -12.28
CA PHE A 155 5.94 26.26 -12.50
C PHE A 155 4.87 26.01 -11.43
N ALA A 156 4.70 24.75 -11.00
CA ALA A 156 3.83 24.36 -9.89
C ALA A 156 4.40 24.80 -8.54
N LYS A 157 5.70 24.60 -8.31
CA LYS A 157 6.39 25.00 -7.07
C LYS A 157 6.26 26.50 -6.79
N ALA A 158 6.38 27.35 -7.82
CA ALA A 158 6.21 28.80 -7.71
C ALA A 158 4.81 29.23 -7.22
N ARG A 159 3.87 28.28 -7.16
CA ARG A 159 2.48 28.47 -6.71
C ARG A 159 2.13 27.62 -5.50
N HIS A 160 3.14 27.11 -4.80
CA HIS A 160 2.99 26.28 -3.60
C HIS A 160 2.21 24.98 -3.83
N ILE A 161 2.35 24.39 -5.02
CA ILE A 161 1.80 23.07 -5.35
C ILE A 161 2.96 22.08 -5.46
N ASP A 162 2.90 21.00 -4.68
CA ASP A 162 3.83 19.89 -4.77
C ASP A 162 3.59 19.13 -6.08
N ALA A 163 4.53 19.20 -7.02
CA ALA A 163 4.47 18.44 -8.26
C ALA A 163 5.28 17.14 -8.16
N PHE A 164 4.60 16.02 -8.36
CA PHE A 164 5.19 14.70 -8.49
C PHE A 164 5.15 14.25 -9.94
N ALA A 165 6.19 13.54 -10.36
CA ALA A 165 6.16 12.77 -11.60
C ALA A 165 5.42 11.45 -11.35
N LEU A 166 4.49 11.07 -12.22
CA LEU A 166 3.66 9.86 -12.05
C LEU A 166 3.92 8.89 -13.19
N ASP A 167 4.13 7.61 -12.89
CA ASP A 167 4.24 6.60 -13.94
C ASP A 167 4.00 5.20 -13.37
N GLY A 168 3.80 4.21 -14.23
CA GLY A 168 3.59 2.86 -13.77
C GLY A 168 2.78 2.02 -14.74
N TYR A 169 3.13 0.75 -14.80
CA TYR A 169 2.47 -0.27 -15.60
C TYR A 169 2.81 -1.64 -15.01
N PRO A 170 1.93 -2.65 -15.14
CA PRO A 170 2.11 -3.95 -14.47
C PRO A 170 3.45 -4.63 -14.77
N GLU A 171 3.88 -4.59 -16.04
CA GLU A 171 5.08 -5.25 -16.54
C GLU A 171 6.38 -4.59 -16.05
N ALA A 172 6.32 -3.43 -15.38
CA ALA A 172 7.50 -2.79 -14.79
C ALA A 172 8.24 -3.71 -13.81
N ILE A 173 7.56 -4.71 -13.22
CA ILE A 173 8.20 -5.73 -12.37
C ILE A 173 9.08 -6.74 -13.12
N GLN A 174 8.98 -6.78 -14.45
CA GLN A 174 9.78 -7.62 -15.34
C GLN A 174 10.93 -6.83 -15.96
N GLU A 175 10.72 -5.53 -16.19
CA GLU A 175 11.69 -4.62 -16.81
C GLU A 175 11.85 -3.30 -16.03
N PRO A 176 12.31 -3.36 -14.76
CA PRO A 176 12.38 -2.18 -13.88
C PRO A 176 13.31 -1.08 -14.42
N GLU A 177 14.26 -1.44 -15.28
CA GLU A 177 15.20 -0.52 -15.92
C GLU A 177 14.53 0.51 -16.83
N VAL A 178 13.42 0.17 -17.48
CA VAL A 178 12.74 1.11 -18.40
C VAL A 178 12.13 2.26 -17.61
N LEU A 179 11.42 1.94 -16.52
CA LEU A 179 10.85 2.93 -15.62
C LEU A 179 11.95 3.73 -14.90
N ALA A 180 13.01 3.08 -14.43
CA ALA A 180 14.17 3.74 -13.84
C ALA A 180 14.88 4.70 -14.82
N ALA A 181 14.96 4.34 -16.11
CA ALA A 181 15.54 5.21 -17.13
C ALA A 181 14.70 6.47 -17.36
N LYS A 182 13.36 6.36 -17.36
CA LYS A 182 12.44 7.52 -17.41
C LYS A 182 12.67 8.46 -16.23
N VAL A 183 12.77 7.90 -15.02
CA VAL A 183 13.05 8.67 -13.79
C VAL A 183 14.40 9.36 -13.85
N LYS A 184 15.46 8.64 -14.22
CA LYS A 184 16.82 9.21 -14.36
C LYS A 184 16.85 10.34 -15.39
N ARG A 185 16.18 10.17 -16.53
CA ARG A 185 16.05 11.20 -17.57
C ARG A 185 15.37 12.46 -17.02
N LEU A 186 14.24 12.31 -16.32
CA LEU A 186 13.56 13.44 -15.70
C LEU A 186 14.46 14.18 -14.71
N LEU A 187 15.09 13.44 -13.80
CA LEU A 187 15.94 14.03 -12.77
C LEU A 187 17.19 14.69 -13.37
N ALA A 188 17.65 14.28 -14.55
CA ALA A 188 18.73 14.99 -15.25
C ALA A 188 18.30 16.38 -15.77
N LEU A 189 17.01 16.57 -16.04
CA LEU A 189 16.45 17.82 -16.60
C LEU A 189 15.93 18.78 -15.53
N VAL A 190 15.46 18.27 -14.40
CA VAL A 190 14.84 19.07 -13.33
C VAL A 190 15.84 19.33 -12.21
N HIS A 191 15.90 20.58 -11.76
CA HIS A 191 16.69 20.93 -10.57
C HIS A 191 16.11 20.24 -9.33
N TRP A 192 16.96 19.75 -8.43
CA TRP A 192 16.57 18.86 -7.32
C TRP A 192 15.53 19.48 -6.38
N ASP A 193 15.51 20.81 -6.27
CA ASP A 193 14.56 21.51 -5.41
C ASP A 193 13.20 21.78 -6.08
N ALA A 194 13.07 21.59 -7.40
CA ALA A 194 11.88 21.96 -8.17
C ALA A 194 10.82 20.84 -8.20
N ILE A 195 11.23 19.59 -8.00
CA ILE A 195 10.37 18.40 -8.00
C ILE A 195 10.12 17.90 -6.57
N ALA A 196 8.86 17.67 -6.21
CA ALA A 196 8.50 17.20 -4.88
C ALA A 196 8.69 15.68 -4.71
N GLY A 197 8.55 14.91 -5.80
CA GLY A 197 8.78 13.46 -5.79
C GLY A 197 8.48 12.77 -7.12
N VAL A 198 8.64 11.45 -7.10
CA VAL A 198 8.16 10.52 -8.11
C VAL A 198 7.17 9.58 -7.43
N GLN A 199 5.98 9.43 -7.99
CA GLN A 199 5.03 8.40 -7.60
C GLN A 199 4.97 7.32 -8.67
N VAL A 200 5.01 6.06 -8.24
CA VAL A 200 4.80 4.92 -9.12
C VAL A 200 3.51 4.17 -8.82
N ASP A 201 2.72 3.97 -9.87
CA ASP A 201 1.45 3.23 -9.85
C ASP A 201 1.60 1.92 -10.62
N ILE A 202 2.32 0.98 -10.01
CA ILE A 202 2.52 -0.35 -10.57
C ILE A 202 1.41 -1.23 -10.01
N GLU A 203 0.59 -1.80 -10.89
CA GLU A 203 -0.43 -2.79 -10.55
C GLU A 203 0.07 -4.22 -10.85
N PRO A 204 1.00 -4.78 -10.04
CA PRO A 204 1.73 -5.97 -10.43
C PRO A 204 0.85 -7.23 -10.44
N TYR A 205 -0.31 -7.20 -9.79
CA TYR A 205 -1.28 -8.28 -9.75
C TYR A 205 -1.98 -8.51 -11.09
N LEU A 206 -1.84 -7.60 -12.05
CA LEU A 206 -2.27 -7.80 -13.42
C LEU A 206 -1.30 -8.68 -14.23
N VAL A 207 -0.07 -8.89 -13.73
CA VAL A 207 0.89 -9.80 -14.35
C VAL A 207 0.51 -11.25 -14.06
N PRO A 208 0.37 -12.12 -15.09
CA PRO A 208 0.06 -13.53 -14.90
C PRO A 208 1.02 -14.22 -13.92
N GLY A 209 0.45 -14.96 -12.97
CA GLY A 209 1.23 -15.70 -11.98
C GLY A 209 1.83 -14.85 -10.86
N PHE A 210 1.47 -13.57 -10.73
CA PHE A 210 1.97 -12.72 -9.65
C PHE A 210 1.81 -13.37 -8.27
N PHE A 211 0.64 -13.95 -7.96
CA PHE A 211 0.40 -14.66 -6.70
C PHE A 211 0.59 -16.18 -6.76
N ALA A 212 1.27 -16.71 -7.80
CA ALA A 212 1.51 -18.15 -7.90
C ALA A 212 2.45 -18.65 -6.78
N ASP A 213 3.43 -17.82 -6.41
CA ASP A 213 4.38 -18.04 -5.33
C ASP A 213 4.94 -16.70 -4.82
N GLU A 214 5.93 -16.74 -3.92
CA GLU A 214 6.55 -15.51 -3.40
C GLU A 214 7.44 -14.77 -4.42
N SER A 215 7.68 -15.31 -5.63
CA SER A 215 8.55 -14.65 -6.62
C SER A 215 7.93 -13.39 -7.22
N GLY A 216 6.61 -13.34 -7.43
CA GLY A 216 5.92 -12.15 -7.92
C GLY A 216 6.04 -10.98 -6.94
N PRO A 217 5.57 -11.11 -5.69
CA PRO A 217 5.71 -10.06 -4.68
C PRO A 217 7.17 -9.64 -4.44
N ARG A 218 8.12 -10.58 -4.47
CA ARG A 218 9.56 -10.24 -4.35
C ARG A 218 10.04 -9.38 -5.52
N ARG A 219 9.74 -9.75 -6.77
CA ARG A 219 10.08 -8.92 -7.95
C ARG A 219 9.50 -7.52 -7.87
N TYR A 220 8.27 -7.40 -7.36
CA TYR A 220 7.64 -6.10 -7.13
C TYR A 220 8.41 -5.26 -6.10
N LEU A 221 8.82 -5.84 -4.97
CA LEU A 221 9.64 -5.14 -3.97
C LEU A 221 11.03 -4.77 -4.51
N GLU A 222 11.68 -5.68 -5.25
CA GLU A 222 12.96 -5.44 -5.92
C GLU A 222 12.86 -4.29 -6.93
N THR A 223 11.73 -4.16 -7.64
CA THR A 223 11.47 -3.05 -8.56
C THR A 223 11.39 -1.71 -7.82
N ILE A 224 10.76 -1.68 -6.65
CA ILE A 224 10.72 -0.47 -5.81
C ILE A 224 12.13 -0.09 -5.33
N ASP A 225 12.92 -1.08 -4.91
CA ASP A 225 14.32 -0.87 -4.50
C ASP A 225 15.15 -0.30 -5.67
N HIS A 226 14.97 -0.83 -6.88
CA HIS A 226 15.62 -0.34 -8.10
C HIS A 226 15.27 1.13 -8.43
N LEU A 227 14.00 1.50 -8.25
CA LEU A 227 13.54 2.87 -8.45
C LEU A 227 14.10 3.83 -7.38
N LYS A 228 14.18 3.36 -6.13
CA LYS A 228 14.80 4.13 -5.04
C LYS A 228 16.26 4.42 -5.34
N GLU A 229 17.00 3.44 -5.85
CA GLU A 229 18.38 3.61 -6.31
C GLU A 229 18.47 4.59 -7.49
N ALA A 230 17.55 4.51 -8.45
CA ALA A 230 17.49 5.44 -9.57
C ALA A 230 17.23 6.90 -9.14
N ILE A 231 16.45 7.10 -8.08
CA ILE A 231 16.19 8.41 -7.48
C ILE A 231 17.41 8.91 -6.68
N ALA A 232 18.18 7.99 -6.07
CA ALA A 232 19.42 8.28 -5.33
C ALA A 232 19.26 9.41 -4.29
N GLY A 233 18.11 9.46 -3.60
CA GLY A 233 17.81 10.47 -2.58
C GLY A 233 17.61 11.90 -3.09
N ARG A 234 17.54 12.13 -4.42
CA ARG A 234 17.37 13.47 -5.01
C ARG A 234 15.98 14.04 -4.82
N THR A 235 14.98 13.19 -4.64
CA THR A 235 13.58 13.54 -4.40
C THR A 235 12.87 12.39 -3.68
N ARG A 236 11.58 12.54 -3.36
CA ARG A 236 10.80 11.51 -2.67
C ARG A 236 10.34 10.40 -3.61
N LEU A 237 10.27 9.16 -3.12
CA LEU A 237 9.59 8.04 -3.77
C LEU A 237 8.24 7.77 -3.09
N SER A 238 7.18 7.79 -3.89
CA SER A 238 5.81 7.47 -3.50
C SER A 238 5.34 6.22 -4.27
N VAL A 239 4.60 5.32 -3.62
CA VAL A 239 4.07 4.11 -4.28
C VAL A 239 2.56 4.03 -4.10
N VAL A 240 1.83 3.80 -5.18
CA VAL A 240 0.41 3.46 -5.15
C VAL A 240 0.26 1.96 -4.93
N MET A 241 -0.67 1.56 -4.07
CA MET A 241 -0.95 0.15 -3.83
C MET A 241 -2.43 -0.08 -3.50
N PRO A 242 -2.99 -1.25 -3.82
CA PRO A 242 -4.35 -1.58 -3.43
C PRO A 242 -4.45 -1.81 -1.92
N PHE A 243 -5.60 -1.45 -1.34
CA PHE A 243 -5.85 -1.59 0.10
C PHE A 243 -5.65 -3.04 0.61
N TRP A 244 -5.91 -4.03 -0.24
CA TRP A 244 -5.86 -5.45 0.12
C TRP A 244 -4.44 -6.03 0.16
N PHE A 245 -3.39 -5.26 -0.17
CA PHE A 245 -1.99 -5.66 0.07
C PHE A 245 -1.64 -5.82 1.57
N THR A 246 -2.51 -5.40 2.48
CA THR A 246 -2.43 -5.69 3.92
C THR A 246 -2.81 -7.13 4.27
N ALA A 247 -3.56 -7.82 3.39
CA ALA A 247 -4.00 -9.20 3.59
C ALA A 247 -3.07 -10.22 2.93
N THR A 248 -2.43 -9.86 1.81
CA THR A 248 -1.48 -10.72 1.11
C THR A 248 -0.09 -10.58 1.70
N THR A 249 0.59 -11.71 1.92
CA THR A 249 1.92 -11.73 2.55
C THR A 249 3.03 -12.12 1.59
N VAL A 250 4.24 -11.62 1.87
CA VAL A 250 5.52 -12.01 1.29
C VAL A 250 6.49 -12.19 2.44
N GLN A 251 7.19 -13.34 2.50
CA GLN A 251 8.08 -13.68 3.63
C GLN A 251 7.40 -13.58 5.00
N GLY A 252 6.07 -13.86 5.05
CA GLY A 252 5.29 -13.85 6.29
C GLY A 252 4.89 -12.45 6.79
N ARG A 253 5.13 -11.39 6.00
CA ARG A 253 4.66 -10.03 6.30
C ARG A 253 3.75 -9.52 5.20
N PRO A 254 2.79 -8.63 5.50
CA PRO A 254 1.98 -7.99 4.47
C PRO A 254 2.84 -7.27 3.42
N ILE A 255 2.46 -7.38 2.15
CA ILE A 255 3.16 -6.70 1.04
C ILE A 255 3.14 -5.19 1.29
N ALA A 256 2.01 -4.63 1.74
CA ALA A 256 1.86 -3.20 2.02
C ALA A 256 2.92 -2.68 3.01
N TYR A 257 3.25 -3.47 4.04
CA TYR A 257 4.23 -3.06 5.06
C TYR A 257 5.65 -3.09 4.50
N SER A 258 5.93 -4.11 3.67
CA SER A 258 7.20 -4.21 2.95
C SER A 258 7.40 -3.06 1.96
N VAL A 259 6.34 -2.56 1.32
CA VAL A 259 6.37 -1.34 0.49
C VAL A 259 6.66 -0.12 1.36
N ILE A 260 5.90 0.08 2.44
CA ILE A 260 6.05 1.24 3.34
C ILE A 260 7.49 1.34 3.88
N ASP A 261 8.12 0.23 4.22
CA ASP A 261 9.50 0.22 4.72
C ASP A 261 10.54 0.74 3.70
N ARG A 262 10.19 0.79 2.42
CA ARG A 262 11.10 1.14 1.32
C ARG A 262 10.96 2.58 0.81
N VAL A 263 9.83 3.25 1.08
CA VAL A 263 9.46 4.47 0.37
C VAL A 263 9.26 5.65 1.32
N ASP A 264 9.19 6.86 0.77
CA ASP A 264 9.00 8.08 1.55
C ASP A 264 7.52 8.36 1.84
N GLU A 265 6.60 7.85 1.02
CA GLU A 265 5.15 7.91 1.22
C GLU A 265 4.43 6.84 0.37
N VAL A 266 3.17 6.56 0.70
CA VAL A 266 2.32 5.66 -0.09
C VAL A 266 0.97 6.29 -0.39
N ALA A 267 0.34 5.86 -1.47
CA ALA A 267 -1.07 6.10 -1.77
C ALA A 267 -1.83 4.78 -1.82
N ILE A 268 -2.98 4.72 -1.15
CA ILE A 268 -3.84 3.54 -1.14
C ILE A 268 -4.96 3.74 -2.14
N MET A 269 -5.16 2.81 -3.07
CA MET A 269 -6.35 2.75 -3.91
C MET A 269 -7.57 2.35 -3.07
N SER A 270 -8.10 3.31 -2.31
CA SER A 270 -9.23 3.16 -1.38
C SER A 270 -10.55 3.48 -2.08
N TYR A 271 -10.77 2.94 -3.29
CA TYR A 271 -11.91 3.26 -4.15
C TYR A 271 -13.23 2.78 -3.56
N ARG A 272 -13.77 3.59 -2.65
CA ARG A 272 -15.08 3.48 -2.00
C ARG A 272 -15.69 4.86 -1.92
N THR A 273 -17.00 4.91 -1.83
CA THR A 273 -17.75 6.17 -1.74
C THR A 273 -18.20 6.51 -0.32
N GLU A 274 -18.19 5.53 0.58
CA GLU A 274 -18.59 5.69 1.98
C GLU A 274 -17.35 5.89 2.87
N ILE A 275 -17.36 6.93 3.71
CA ILE A 275 -16.21 7.33 4.54
C ILE A 275 -15.80 6.20 5.49
N ASP A 276 -16.75 5.58 6.17
CA ASP A 276 -16.49 4.46 7.08
C ASP A 276 -15.83 3.28 6.35
N GLU A 277 -16.24 3.01 5.09
CA GLU A 277 -15.64 1.94 4.29
C GLU A 277 -14.21 2.29 3.88
N ILE A 278 -13.97 3.54 3.44
CA ILE A 278 -12.62 4.05 3.12
C ILE A 278 -11.69 3.92 4.33
N GLN A 279 -12.15 4.37 5.50
CA GLN A 279 -11.37 4.30 6.74
C GLN A 279 -11.08 2.85 7.15
N ALA A 280 -12.10 1.99 7.10
CA ALA A 280 -11.96 0.58 7.50
C ALA A 280 -10.95 -0.17 6.63
N ILE A 281 -10.97 0.02 5.31
CA ILE A 281 -10.02 -0.66 4.41
C ILE A 281 -8.59 -0.09 4.49
N ALA A 282 -8.44 1.14 4.98
CA ALA A 282 -7.15 1.81 5.10
C ALA A 282 -6.52 1.71 6.51
N ASP A 283 -7.27 1.27 7.53
CA ASP A 283 -6.86 1.34 8.94
C ASP A 283 -5.49 0.69 9.20
N ASP A 284 -5.29 -0.55 8.74
CA ASP A 284 -4.04 -1.29 8.91
C ASP A 284 -2.84 -0.55 8.31
N THR A 285 -3.00 -0.04 7.08
CA THR A 285 -1.96 0.72 6.40
C THR A 285 -1.67 2.04 7.10
N LEU A 286 -2.71 2.75 7.55
CA LEU A 286 -2.57 3.99 8.29
C LEU A 286 -1.85 3.76 9.63
N ARG A 287 -2.23 2.72 10.38
CA ARG A 287 -1.57 2.34 11.64
C ARG A 287 -0.11 1.97 11.43
N TYR A 288 0.20 1.17 10.40
CA TYR A 288 1.58 0.85 10.06
C TYR A 288 2.38 2.07 9.60
N GLY A 289 1.77 2.96 8.80
CA GLY A 289 2.36 4.25 8.43
C GLY A 289 2.72 5.09 9.66
N THR A 290 1.89 5.08 10.71
CA THR A 290 2.20 5.79 11.97
C THR A 290 3.41 5.16 12.66
N LEU A 291 3.47 3.83 12.76
CA LEU A 291 4.61 3.11 13.34
C LEU A 291 5.90 3.38 12.56
N ALA A 292 5.83 3.35 11.22
CA ALA A 292 6.95 3.56 10.32
C ALA A 292 7.30 5.05 10.12
N GLN A 293 6.47 5.99 10.59
CA GLN A 293 6.53 7.43 10.26
C GLN A 293 6.54 7.69 8.74
N VAL A 294 5.73 6.93 8.01
CA VAL A 294 5.56 7.10 6.56
C VAL A 294 4.17 7.67 6.28
N PRO A 295 4.06 8.82 5.59
CA PRO A 295 2.79 9.40 5.20
C PRO A 295 2.00 8.50 4.24
N VAL A 296 0.69 8.50 4.41
CA VAL A 296 -0.28 7.67 3.68
C VAL A 296 -1.36 8.59 3.09
N TRP A 297 -1.53 8.49 1.78
CA TRP A 297 -2.60 9.14 1.04
C TRP A 297 -3.74 8.15 0.76
N LEU A 298 -4.98 8.62 0.86
CA LEU A 298 -6.17 7.83 0.49
C LEU A 298 -6.64 8.25 -0.89
N ALA A 299 -6.67 7.34 -1.86
CA ALA A 299 -7.12 7.64 -3.21
C ALA A 299 -8.60 7.34 -3.40
N VAL A 300 -9.31 8.23 -4.08
CA VAL A 300 -10.73 8.11 -4.45
C VAL A 300 -10.92 8.26 -5.96
N GLU A 301 -11.88 7.53 -6.52
CA GLU A 301 -12.17 7.54 -7.96
C GLU A 301 -13.34 8.47 -8.29
N THR A 302 -13.24 9.21 -9.39
CA THR A 302 -14.29 10.12 -9.88
C THR A 302 -14.72 9.80 -11.32
N THR A 303 -14.02 8.89 -11.98
CA THR A 303 -14.26 8.47 -13.35
C THR A 303 -15.35 7.40 -13.41
N PRO A 304 -16.23 7.40 -14.43
CA PRO A 304 -17.20 6.33 -14.61
C PRO A 304 -16.54 4.96 -14.73
N LEU A 305 -17.02 3.99 -13.94
CA LEU A 305 -16.58 2.61 -13.98
C LEU A 305 -17.69 1.69 -14.50
N PRO A 306 -17.35 0.58 -15.18
CA PRO A 306 -18.34 -0.39 -15.61
C PRO A 306 -18.93 -1.13 -14.40
N VAL A 307 -20.15 -1.68 -14.57
CA VAL A 307 -20.71 -2.62 -13.59
C VAL A 307 -19.89 -3.90 -13.62
N GLU A 308 -19.39 -4.33 -12.47
CA GLU A 308 -18.65 -5.58 -12.36
C GLU A 308 -19.51 -6.70 -11.79
N ARG A 309 -19.23 -7.93 -12.24
CA ARG A 309 -19.88 -9.15 -11.73
C ARG A 309 -18.80 -10.08 -11.20
N HIS A 310 -18.80 -10.27 -9.89
CA HIS A 310 -17.90 -11.20 -9.22
C HIS A 310 -18.62 -12.53 -9.03
N VAL A 311 -17.94 -13.63 -9.36
CA VAL A 311 -18.42 -14.98 -9.11
C VAL A 311 -17.43 -15.65 -8.18
N VAL A 312 -17.87 -15.97 -6.96
CA VAL A 312 -17.02 -16.66 -5.99
C VAL A 312 -17.25 -18.15 -6.14
N LEU A 313 -16.17 -18.84 -6.49
CA LEU A 313 -16.13 -20.29 -6.67
C LEU A 313 -15.60 -20.96 -5.40
N ARG A 314 -16.23 -22.06 -5.01
CA ARG A 314 -15.73 -22.95 -3.96
C ARG A 314 -15.47 -24.31 -4.57
N ARG A 315 -14.33 -24.93 -4.21
CA ARG A 315 -13.99 -26.26 -4.68
C ARG A 315 -15.12 -27.25 -4.31
N GLU A 316 -15.51 -28.05 -5.29
CA GLU A 316 -16.54 -29.09 -5.17
C GLU A 316 -15.88 -30.44 -5.42
N GLY A 317 -16.15 -31.41 -4.53
CA GLY A 317 -15.58 -32.75 -4.60
C GLY A 317 -16.43 -33.72 -5.44
N ARG A 318 -17.62 -33.28 -5.85
CA ARG A 318 -18.59 -34.10 -6.58
C ARG A 318 -18.99 -33.41 -7.89
N PRO A 319 -18.59 -33.95 -9.05
CA PRO A 319 -18.77 -33.27 -10.34
C PRO A 319 -20.23 -33.00 -10.68
N GLU A 320 -21.17 -33.82 -10.18
CA GLU A 320 -22.60 -33.66 -10.39
C GLU A 320 -23.20 -32.41 -9.71
N PHE A 321 -22.48 -31.80 -8.76
CA PHE A 321 -22.88 -30.55 -8.09
C PHE A 321 -22.04 -29.34 -8.50
N ALA A 322 -21.13 -29.53 -9.46
CA ALA A 322 -20.25 -28.46 -9.93
C ALA A 322 -20.94 -27.59 -10.99
N ASP A 323 -20.72 -26.28 -10.86
CA ASP A 323 -21.20 -25.25 -11.80
C ASP A 323 -20.08 -24.77 -12.74
N ALA A 324 -18.83 -25.11 -12.43
CA ALA A 324 -17.63 -24.72 -13.15
C ALA A 324 -16.52 -25.77 -12.97
N TYR A 325 -15.56 -25.78 -13.89
CA TYR A 325 -14.35 -26.61 -13.76
C TYR A 325 -13.13 -25.91 -14.35
N VAL A 326 -11.96 -26.24 -13.82
CA VAL A 326 -10.67 -25.90 -14.44
C VAL A 326 -10.21 -27.07 -15.28
N ASP A 327 -9.94 -26.80 -16.55
CA ASP A 327 -9.24 -27.69 -17.47
C ASP A 327 -7.74 -27.37 -17.34
N ASP A 328 -7.04 -28.12 -16.49
CA ASP A 328 -5.62 -27.90 -16.19
C ASP A 328 -4.76 -28.02 -17.46
N ASP A 329 -5.10 -28.96 -18.36
CA ASP A 329 -4.35 -29.20 -19.60
C ASP A 329 -4.43 -28.00 -20.55
N ARG A 330 -5.52 -27.23 -20.49
CA ARG A 330 -5.74 -26.05 -21.33
C ARG A 330 -5.55 -24.73 -20.58
N HIS A 331 -5.26 -24.77 -19.29
CA HIS A 331 -5.19 -23.61 -18.40
C HIS A 331 -6.44 -22.71 -18.48
N ARG A 332 -7.64 -23.31 -18.47
CA ARG A 332 -8.91 -22.56 -18.61
C ARG A 332 -9.88 -22.88 -17.50
N LEU A 333 -10.44 -21.82 -16.91
CA LEU A 333 -11.67 -21.90 -16.12
C LEU A 333 -12.88 -21.87 -17.07
N VAL A 334 -13.74 -22.89 -16.97
CA VAL A 334 -14.98 -23.00 -17.72
C VAL A 334 -16.15 -22.84 -16.75
N MET A 335 -17.01 -21.85 -17.01
CA MET A 335 -18.18 -21.51 -16.18
C MET A 335 -19.42 -22.31 -16.60
N GLU A 336 -19.26 -23.63 -16.70
CA GLU A 336 -20.32 -24.57 -17.07
C GLU A 336 -20.16 -25.87 -16.27
N PRO A 337 -21.25 -26.65 -16.08
CA PRO A 337 -21.14 -27.97 -15.45
C PRO A 337 -20.12 -28.87 -16.17
N PRO A 338 -19.34 -29.67 -15.44
CA PRO A 338 -18.36 -30.56 -16.04
C PRO A 338 -19.04 -31.60 -16.95
N PRO A 339 -18.37 -32.03 -18.04
CA PRO A 339 -18.91 -33.04 -18.94
C PRO A 339 -19.17 -34.36 -18.21
N ARG A 340 -20.32 -35.00 -18.48
CA ARG A 340 -20.77 -36.22 -17.78
C ARG A 340 -19.96 -37.48 -18.15
N SER A 341 -19.30 -37.49 -19.30
CA SER A 341 -18.44 -38.59 -19.76
C SER A 341 -16.97 -38.17 -19.67
N VAL A 342 -16.30 -38.55 -18.58
CA VAL A 342 -14.86 -38.34 -18.42
C VAL A 342 -14.10 -39.47 -19.12
N ASP A 343 -14.19 -39.56 -20.46
CA ASP A 343 -13.50 -40.59 -21.26
C ASP A 343 -12.00 -40.29 -21.48
N THR A 344 -11.43 -39.36 -20.71
CA THR A 344 -9.98 -39.08 -20.74
C THR A 344 -9.48 -38.81 -19.32
N PRO A 345 -8.21 -39.14 -19.01
CA PRO A 345 -7.59 -38.86 -17.71
C PRO A 345 -7.28 -37.36 -17.58
N ARG A 346 -8.27 -36.49 -17.78
CA ARG A 346 -8.14 -35.05 -17.60
C ARG A 346 -8.15 -34.74 -16.12
N ARG A 347 -7.15 -34.00 -15.65
CA ARG A 347 -7.16 -33.42 -14.31
C ARG A 347 -8.14 -32.24 -14.31
N LEU A 348 -9.40 -32.56 -14.04
CA LEU A 348 -10.42 -31.55 -13.84
C LEU A 348 -10.53 -31.23 -12.35
N VAL A 349 -10.44 -29.94 -12.02
CA VAL A 349 -10.78 -29.45 -10.68
C VAL A 349 -12.14 -28.80 -10.75
N TRP A 350 -13.08 -29.28 -9.93
CA TRP A 350 -14.47 -28.83 -9.98
C TRP A 350 -14.77 -27.75 -8.94
N PHE A 351 -15.69 -26.88 -9.30
CA PHE A 351 -16.11 -25.76 -8.47
C PHE A 351 -17.62 -25.60 -8.52
N ARG A 352 -18.19 -25.21 -7.38
CA ARG A 352 -19.57 -24.75 -7.27
C ARG A 352 -19.57 -23.23 -7.10
N VAL A 353 -20.54 -22.55 -7.68
CA VAL A 353 -20.77 -21.13 -7.42
C VAL A 353 -21.29 -20.99 -5.98
N HIS A 354 -20.48 -20.39 -5.11
CA HIS A 354 -20.89 -20.10 -3.74
C HIS A 354 -21.89 -18.94 -3.73
N HIS A 355 -21.54 -17.85 -4.42
CA HIS A 355 -22.42 -16.68 -4.59
C HIS A 355 -21.93 -15.82 -5.76
N ARG A 356 -22.82 -14.94 -6.23
CA ARG A 356 -22.55 -13.93 -7.24
C ARG A 356 -22.78 -12.56 -6.63
N VAL A 357 -21.84 -11.66 -6.82
CA VAL A 357 -21.92 -10.27 -6.35
C VAL A 357 -21.90 -9.36 -7.57
N THR A 358 -22.81 -8.40 -7.62
CA THR A 358 -22.71 -7.30 -8.58
C THR A 358 -22.14 -6.10 -7.85
N VAL A 359 -20.95 -5.67 -8.25
CA VAL A 359 -20.36 -4.44 -7.72
C VAL A 359 -20.89 -3.29 -8.55
N ARG A 360 -21.69 -2.46 -7.89
CA ARG A 360 -22.29 -1.28 -8.48
C ARG A 360 -21.26 -0.14 -8.52
N PRO A 361 -21.05 0.55 -9.65
CA PRO A 361 -20.07 1.62 -9.78
C PRO A 361 -20.20 2.70 -8.70
N GLU A 362 -21.42 3.02 -8.27
CA GLU A 362 -21.69 4.07 -7.29
C GLU A 362 -21.15 3.74 -5.89
N ARG A 363 -20.66 2.51 -5.66
CA ARG A 363 -19.97 2.12 -4.42
C ARG A 363 -18.45 2.34 -4.47
N VAL A 364 -17.88 2.50 -5.66
CA VAL A 364 -16.43 2.50 -5.89
C VAL A 364 -15.94 3.78 -6.54
N THR A 365 -16.82 4.52 -7.24
CA THR A 365 -16.52 5.80 -7.87
C THR A 365 -17.56 6.84 -7.51
N PHE A 366 -17.11 8.09 -7.36
CA PHE A 366 -17.95 9.28 -7.23
C PHE A 366 -18.49 9.79 -8.57
N ALA A 367 -18.31 9.03 -9.67
CA ALA A 367 -18.93 9.35 -10.94
C ALA A 367 -20.45 9.58 -10.78
N GLY A 368 -20.94 10.67 -11.37
CA GLY A 368 -22.35 11.09 -11.25
C GLY A 368 -22.69 11.90 -9.99
N ARG A 369 -21.74 12.08 -9.06
CA ARG A 369 -21.86 13.06 -7.96
C ARG A 369 -21.44 14.46 -8.43
N SER A 370 -21.87 15.48 -7.71
CA SER A 370 -21.40 16.85 -7.92
C SER A 370 -19.98 17.04 -7.37
N ARG A 371 -19.24 18.02 -7.91
CA ARG A 371 -17.94 18.46 -7.37
C ARG A 371 -18.08 18.96 -5.95
N THR A 372 -19.20 19.61 -5.61
CA THR A 372 -19.49 20.04 -4.25
C THR A 372 -19.61 18.87 -3.28
N GLU A 373 -20.31 17.79 -3.65
CA GLU A 373 -20.40 16.56 -2.84
C GLU A 373 -19.02 15.91 -2.65
N VAL A 374 -18.23 15.78 -3.72
CA VAL A 374 -16.89 15.18 -3.65
C VAL A 374 -15.98 16.00 -2.74
N ARG A 375 -15.98 17.34 -2.86
CA ARG A 375 -15.19 18.22 -1.98
C ARG A 375 -15.62 18.11 -0.51
N ALA A 376 -16.92 18.03 -0.25
CA ALA A 376 -17.44 17.84 1.09
C ALA A 376 -16.97 16.51 1.69
N MET A 377 -17.06 15.42 0.92
CA MET A 377 -16.57 14.09 1.33
C MET A 377 -15.07 14.11 1.61
N VAL A 378 -14.24 14.67 0.72
CA VAL A 378 -12.79 14.77 0.92
C VAL A 378 -12.46 15.52 2.21
N LYS A 379 -13.16 16.63 2.46
CA LYS A 379 -12.99 17.41 3.69
C LYS A 379 -13.38 16.60 4.93
N THR A 380 -14.53 15.94 4.90
CA THR A 380 -14.99 15.10 6.02
C THR A 380 -14.01 13.95 6.28
N LEU A 381 -13.59 13.24 5.23
CA LEU A 381 -12.61 12.14 5.33
C LEU A 381 -11.30 12.61 5.97
N ALA A 382 -10.79 13.79 5.57
CA ALA A 382 -9.59 14.38 6.15
C ALA A 382 -9.76 14.76 7.64
N GLN A 383 -10.95 15.21 8.04
CA GLN A 383 -11.28 15.63 9.40
C GLN A 383 -11.53 14.45 10.34
N GLU A 384 -12.25 13.43 9.87
CA GLU A 384 -12.69 12.29 10.67
C GLU A 384 -11.61 11.21 10.80
N THR A 385 -10.72 11.10 9.80
CA THR A 385 -9.63 10.12 9.86
C THR A 385 -8.55 10.60 10.84
N ARG A 386 -8.54 10.03 12.05
CA ARG A 386 -7.69 10.46 13.17
C ARG A 386 -6.24 9.98 13.12
N ASN A 387 -5.91 9.06 12.21
CA ASN A 387 -4.59 8.46 12.15
C ASN A 387 -3.49 9.48 11.74
N ARG A 388 -2.32 9.41 12.38
CA ARG A 388 -1.24 10.41 12.21
C ARG A 388 -0.53 10.32 10.88
N SER A 389 -0.50 9.15 10.26
CA SER A 389 0.12 8.96 8.96
C SER A 389 -0.73 9.54 7.82
N LEU A 390 -1.99 9.92 8.05
CA LEU A 390 -2.82 10.49 7.00
C LEU A 390 -2.21 11.80 6.48
N ALA A 391 -1.75 11.75 5.23
CA ALA A 391 -1.14 12.87 4.52
C ALA A 391 -2.18 13.70 3.76
N GLY A 392 -3.26 13.06 3.31
CA GLY A 392 -4.26 13.70 2.48
C GLY A 392 -5.10 12.72 1.67
N VAL A 393 -5.87 13.27 0.74
CA VAL A 393 -6.70 12.52 -0.20
C VAL A 393 -6.23 12.82 -1.63
N LEU A 394 -6.07 11.77 -2.43
CA LEU A 394 -5.80 11.88 -3.86
C LEU A 394 -7.08 11.58 -4.64
N ILE A 395 -7.39 12.44 -5.61
CA ILE A 395 -8.46 12.18 -6.57
C ILE A 395 -7.83 11.62 -7.83
N HIS A 396 -8.32 10.45 -8.26
CA HIS A 396 -7.73 9.59 -9.28
C HIS A 396 -7.55 10.26 -10.64
N ASP A 397 -8.34 11.26 -10.98
CA ASP A 397 -8.24 11.91 -12.28
C ASP A 397 -8.74 13.35 -12.18
N LEU A 398 -7.86 14.32 -12.43
CA LEU A 398 -8.24 15.72 -12.51
C LEU A 398 -9.32 15.95 -13.58
N LYS A 399 -9.20 15.28 -14.73
CA LYS A 399 -10.16 15.44 -15.82
C LYS A 399 -11.52 14.86 -15.45
N GLY A 400 -11.54 13.65 -14.87
CA GLY A 400 -12.72 13.00 -14.31
C GLY A 400 -13.42 13.87 -13.26
N PHE A 401 -12.66 14.46 -12.34
CA PHE A 401 -13.21 15.39 -11.35
C PHE A 401 -13.83 16.64 -12.00
N LEU A 402 -13.15 17.26 -12.98
CA LEU A 402 -13.66 18.44 -13.68
C LEU A 402 -14.88 18.15 -14.56
N ALA A 403 -15.07 16.89 -14.98
CA ALA A 403 -16.25 16.46 -15.74
C ALA A 403 -17.52 16.31 -14.88
N LEU A 404 -17.38 16.29 -13.55
CA LEU A 404 -18.53 16.28 -12.63
C LEU A 404 -19.28 17.61 -12.66
N GLN A 405 -20.60 17.55 -12.44
CA GLN A 405 -21.46 18.73 -12.30
C GLN A 405 -21.01 19.58 -11.09
N GLU A 406 -21.23 20.91 -11.11
CA GLU A 406 -20.91 21.78 -9.96
C GLU A 406 -21.70 21.39 -8.70
#